data_AF-A0A926VBJ1-F1
#
_entry.id   AF-A0A926VBJ1-F1
#
_cell.length_a   1.000
_cell.length_b   1.000
_cell.length_c   1.000
_cell.angle_alpha   90.00
_cell.angle_beta   90.00
_cell.angle_gamma   90.00
#
_symmetry.space_group_name_H-M   'P 1'
#
loop_
_entity.id
_entity.type
_entity.pdbx_description
1 polymer ?
#
loop_
_entity_poly.entity_id
_entity_poly.type
_entity_poly.pdbx_seq_one_letter_code
_entity_poly.pdbx_strand_id
1 'polypeptide(L)'
;MQQNSDYLIWAEVMTKEYQRLCNDVQLDRKTVIDSYGATNPAEFFAVATETFFEKPHQLQNQHPALYQLLQRYYQLAPVQWD
;
A
#
# COMPACT_ATOMS: atom_id res chain seq x y z
N MET A 1 -25.36 -7.18 -2.78
CA MET A 1 -25.05 -5.74 -2.69
C MET A 1 -23.88 -5.54 -1.72
N GLN A 2 -22.66 -5.94 -2.09
CA GLN A 2 -21.46 -5.84 -1.24
C GLN A 2 -20.58 -4.62 -1.58
N GLN A 3 -20.83 -3.99 -2.74
CA GLN A 3 -19.95 -3.00 -3.38
C GLN A 3 -19.69 -1.74 -2.54
N ASN A 4 -20.59 -1.37 -1.63
CA ASN A 4 -20.44 -0.12 -0.87
C ASN A 4 -19.43 -0.25 0.29
N SER A 5 -19.28 -1.44 0.89
CA SER A 5 -18.36 -1.63 2.02
C SER A 5 -16.92 -1.78 1.57
N ASP A 6 -16.67 -2.51 0.47
CA ASP A 6 -15.31 -2.75 -0.02
C ASP A 6 -14.68 -1.47 -0.56
N TYR A 7 -15.48 -0.61 -1.21
CA TYR A 7 -15.03 0.72 -1.65
C TYR A 7 -14.66 1.63 -0.46
N LEU A 8 -15.44 1.61 0.61
CA LEU A 8 -15.15 2.41 1.82
C LEU A 8 -13.85 1.93 2.50
N ILE A 9 -13.67 0.62 2.63
CA ILE A 9 -12.45 0.03 3.19
C ILE A 9 -11.24 0.40 2.31
N TRP A 10 -11.38 0.31 0.99
CA TRP A 10 -10.34 0.69 0.04
C TRP A 10 -9.94 2.16 0.21
N ALA A 11 -10.92 3.07 0.19
CA ALA A 11 -10.67 4.49 0.33
C ALA A 11 -10.02 4.83 1.67
N GLU A 12 -10.47 4.21 2.77
CA GLU A 12 -9.91 4.41 4.11
C GLU A 12 -8.45 3.97 4.18
N VAL A 13 -8.15 2.73 3.79
CA VAL A 13 -6.78 2.19 3.88
C VAL A 13 -5.83 2.94 2.96
N MET A 14 -6.21 3.18 1.70
CA MET A 14 -5.37 3.91 0.75
C MET A 14 -5.09 5.34 1.23
N THR A 15 -6.11 6.04 1.72
CA THR A 15 -5.95 7.41 2.22
C THR A 15 -5.02 7.46 3.42
N LYS A 16 -5.22 6.54 4.38
CA LYS A 16 -4.41 6.47 5.60
C LYS A 16 -2.94 6.17 5.30
N GLU A 17 -2.68 5.22 4.41
CA GLU A 17 -1.31 4.80 4.08
C GLU A 17 -0.60 5.83 3.20
N TYR A 18 -1.31 6.51 2.31
CA TYR A 18 -0.78 7.67 1.59
C TYR A 18 -0.36 8.80 2.55
N GLN A 19 -1.25 9.18 3.48
CA GLN A 19 -0.94 10.20 4.49
C GLN A 19 0.25 9.82 5.37
N ARG A 20 0.34 8.54 5.74
CA ARG A 20 1.48 8.00 6.48
C ARG A 20 2.79 8.16 5.68
N LEU A 21 2.80 7.78 4.40
CA LEU A 21 3.97 7.95 3.54
C LEU A 21 4.38 9.43 3.42
N CYS A 22 3.42 10.34 3.17
CA CYS A 22 3.69 11.77 3.11
C CYS A 22 4.34 12.28 4.40
N ASN A 23 3.82 11.89 5.57
CA ASN A 23 4.38 12.30 6.85
C ASN A 23 5.78 11.70 7.08
N ASP A 24 5.99 10.43 6.74
CA ASP A 24 7.30 9.78 6.91
C ASP A 24 8.34 10.42 5.98
N VAL A 25 7.99 10.77 4.74
CA VAL A 25 8.86 11.52 3.81
C VAL A 25 9.15 12.93 4.32
N GLN A 26 8.16 13.65 4.84
CA GLN A 26 8.36 14.98 5.43
C GLN A 26 9.32 14.97 6.63
N LEU A 27 9.37 13.86 7.36
CA LEU A 27 10.23 13.66 8.52
C LEU A 27 11.56 12.96 8.18
N ASP A 28 11.88 12.80 6.90
CA ASP A 28 13.08 12.10 6.40
C ASP A 28 13.25 10.68 6.99
N ARG A 29 12.14 9.98 7.20
CA ARG A 29 12.13 8.61 7.71
C ARG A 29 12.29 7.62 6.56
N LYS A 30 13.06 6.56 6.79
CA LYS A 30 13.18 5.44 5.84
C LYS A 30 11.86 4.67 5.77
N THR A 31 11.39 4.44 4.54
CA THR A 31 10.15 3.70 4.24
C THR A 31 10.44 2.54 3.29
N VAL A 32 9.65 1.47 3.35
CA VAL A 32 9.71 0.38 2.35
C VAL A 32 9.12 0.77 1.00
N ILE A 33 8.08 1.62 1.04
CA ILE A 33 7.43 2.21 -0.13
C ILE A 33 8.26 3.41 -0.59
N ASP A 34 8.48 3.53 -1.91
CA ASP A 34 9.29 4.61 -2.47
C ASP A 34 8.68 5.99 -2.16
N SER A 35 9.55 6.95 -1.79
CA SER A 35 9.17 8.33 -1.46
C SER A 35 8.45 9.05 -2.60
N TYR A 36 8.66 8.64 -3.85
CA TYR A 36 7.96 9.16 -5.02
C TYR A 36 6.43 8.98 -4.89
N GLY A 37 5.97 7.95 -4.18
CA GLY A 37 4.56 7.76 -3.86
C GLY A 37 3.93 8.88 -3.04
N ALA A 38 4.73 9.74 -2.38
CA ALA A 38 4.22 10.91 -1.66
C ALA A 38 3.81 12.07 -2.59
N THR A 39 3.99 11.93 -3.91
CA THR A 39 3.68 12.99 -4.89
C THR A 39 2.18 13.20 -5.05
N ASN A 40 1.42 12.13 -5.24
CA ASN A 40 -0.04 12.14 -5.33
C ASN A 40 -0.60 10.71 -5.12
N PRO A 41 -1.92 10.54 -4.93
CA PRO A 41 -2.52 9.22 -4.69
C PRO A 41 -2.34 8.19 -5.83
N ALA A 42 -2.17 8.63 -7.08
CA ALA A 42 -1.94 7.72 -8.20
C ALA A 42 -0.52 7.15 -8.17
N GLU A 43 0.48 8.00 -7.90
CA GLU A 43 1.86 7.54 -7.71
C GLU A 43 1.99 6.64 -6.49
N PHE A 44 1.30 6.98 -5.38
CA PHE A 44 1.22 6.11 -4.21
C PHE A 44 0.76 4.70 -4.57
N PHE A 45 -0.33 4.59 -5.34
CA PHE A 45 -0.84 3.30 -5.78
C PHE A 45 0.16 2.53 -6.65
N ALA A 46 0.83 3.23 -7.59
CA ALA A 46 1.85 2.63 -8.45
C ALA A 46 3.01 2.05 -7.63
N VAL A 47 3.64 2.85 -6.76
CA VAL A 47 4.80 2.38 -5.98
C VAL A 47 4.40 1.37 -4.90
N ALA A 48 3.18 1.45 -4.36
CA ALA A 48 2.67 0.44 -3.43
C ALA A 48 2.46 -0.90 -4.15
N THR A 49 2.03 -0.87 -5.41
CA THR A 49 1.90 -2.06 -6.28
C THR A 49 3.25 -2.67 -6.59
N GLU A 50 4.25 -1.85 -6.98
CA GLU A 50 5.62 -2.32 -7.18
C GLU A 50 6.17 -2.97 -5.90
N THR A 51 6.02 -2.29 -4.77
CA THR A 51 6.47 -2.81 -3.46
C THR A 51 5.76 -4.12 -3.09
N PHE A 52 4.48 -4.28 -3.47
CA PHE A 52 3.72 -5.50 -3.24
C PHE A 52 4.29 -6.71 -3.99
N PHE A 53 4.80 -6.52 -5.20
CA PHE A 53 5.41 -7.59 -5.98
C PHE A 53 6.90 -7.80 -5.65
N GLU A 54 7.66 -6.73 -5.47
CA GLU A 54 9.12 -6.80 -5.30
C GLU A 54 9.55 -7.04 -3.85
N LYS A 55 8.77 -6.54 -2.88
CA LYS A 55 9.10 -6.53 -1.45
C LYS A 55 7.93 -7.01 -0.58
N PRO A 56 7.23 -8.11 -0.92
CA PRO A 56 5.97 -8.50 -0.27
C PRO A 56 6.10 -8.72 1.24
N HIS A 57 7.17 -9.39 1.69
CA HIS A 57 7.39 -9.63 3.12
C HIS A 57 7.56 -8.32 3.91
N GLN A 58 8.27 -7.36 3.33
CA GLN A 58 8.55 -6.08 3.98
C GLN A 58 7.28 -5.21 4.02
N LEU A 59 6.52 -5.20 2.92
CA LEU A 59 5.22 -4.53 2.87
C LEU A 59 4.22 -5.14 3.86
N GLN A 60 4.14 -6.48 3.94
CA GLN A 60 3.27 -7.16 4.90
C GLN A 60 3.63 -6.83 6.35
N ASN A 61 4.93 -6.76 6.67
CA ASN A 61 5.39 -6.46 8.03
C ASN A 61 5.16 -4.99 8.43
N GLN A 62 5.39 -4.04 7.52
CA GLN A 62 5.35 -2.61 7.84
C GLN A 62 3.98 -1.95 7.59
N HIS A 63 3.22 -2.50 6.64
CA HIS A 63 1.92 -2.00 6.17
C HIS A 63 0.92 -3.17 5.97
N PRO A 64 0.59 -3.93 7.03
CA PRO A 64 -0.22 -5.16 6.90
C PRO A 64 -1.61 -4.92 6.29
N ALA A 65 -2.25 -3.80 6.60
CA ALA A 65 -3.56 -3.45 6.04
C ALA A 65 -3.47 -3.16 4.53
N LEU A 66 -2.43 -2.44 4.09
CA LEU A 66 -2.17 -2.17 2.67
C LEU A 66 -1.88 -3.46 1.91
N TYR A 67 -1.04 -4.33 2.47
CA TYR A 67 -0.73 -5.63 1.87
C TYR A 67 -2.00 -6.47 1.70
N GLN A 68 -2.85 -6.57 2.72
CA GLN A 68 -4.11 -7.31 2.65
C GLN A 68 -5.08 -6.71 1.61
N LEU A 69 -5.10 -5.38 1.48
CA LEU A 69 -5.93 -4.70 0.50
C LEU A 69 -5.46 -5.03 -0.93
N LEU A 70 -4.16 -4.93 -1.21
CA LEU A 70 -3.58 -5.24 -2.52
C LEU A 70 -3.69 -6.74 -2.85
N GLN A 71 -3.52 -7.62 -1.86
CA GLN A 71 -3.78 -9.05 -2.00
C GLN A 71 -5.21 -9.35 -2.44
N ARG A 72 -6.21 -8.68 -1.83
CA ARG A 72 -7.61 -8.84 -2.23
C ARG A 72 -7.89 -8.28 -3.63
N TYR A 73 -7.26 -7.17 -3.98
CA TYR A 73 -7.42 -6.52 -5.28
C TYR A 73 -6.82 -7.34 -6.44
N TYR A 74 -5.56 -7.76 -6.30
CA TYR A 74 -4.90 -8.58 -7.31
C TYR A 74 -5.31 -10.06 -7.26
N GLN A 75 -5.90 -10.52 -6.15
CA GLN A 75 -6.17 -11.93 -5.86
C GLN A 75 -4.88 -12.78 -5.90
N LEU A 76 -3.76 -12.18 -5.48
CA LEU A 76 -2.43 -12.78 -5.47
C LEU A 76 -1.80 -12.65 -4.08
N ALA A 77 -0.88 -13.55 -3.76
CA ALA A 77 -0.10 -13.50 -2.53
C ALA A 77 1.40 -13.61 -2.84
N PRO A 78 2.07 -12.52 -3.29
CA PRO A 78 3.48 -12.58 -3.66
C PRO A 78 4.42 -12.98 -2.52
N VAL A 79 3.97 -12.85 -1.26
CA VAL A 79 4.67 -13.39 -0.08
C VAL A 79 4.84 -14.92 -0.10
N GLN A 80 4.13 -15.62 -0.99
CA GLN A 80 4.16 -17.07 -1.19
C GLN A 80 4.91 -17.47 -2.46
N TRP A 81 5.46 -16.51 -3.21
CA TRP A 81 6.23 -16.79 -4.43
C TRP A 81 7.68 -17.02 -4.02
N ASP A 82 8.16 -18.25 -4.22
CA ASP A 82 9.55 -18.66 -4.01
C ASP A 82 10.45 -18.26 -5.19
#